data_AF-A0A7N5ZRU3-F1
#
_entry.id   AF-A0A7N5ZRU3-F1
#
_cell.length_a   1.000
_cell.length_b   1.000
_cell.length_c   1.000
_cell.angle_alpha   90.00
_cell.angle_beta   90.00
_cell.angle_gamma   90.00
#
_symmetry.space_group_name_H-M   'P 1'
#
loop_
_entity.id
_entity.type
_entity.pdbx_description
1 polymer ?
#
loop_
_entity_poly.entity_id
_entity_poly.type
_entity_poly.pdbx_seq_one_letter_code
_entity_poly.pdbx_strand_id
1 'polypeptide(L)'
;FFYFFSFKPTLNLFSFSSQILVIKVFSGLTFTCHLAEYQIGNECCPMCLPGSRVRTDCTEFRSTSCRPCLEGTYMNKATGLKQCFPCTNCDEGSGLKIKRLCKTTSDTVCEPLEGFYCVDPSDNGCGAAQKHRSCEPGQYIIQHAPGTSLTYCRQCKPSSCSGHTRTEWPLTKGPESRSTSHRMPQETRSNAFSKSKKHM
;
A
#
# COMPACT_ATOMS: atom_id res chain seq x y z
N PHE A 1 42.09 43.24 -56.52
CA PHE A 1 42.99 44.41 -56.56
C PHE A 1 42.21 45.61 -56.03
N PHE A 2 42.71 46.23 -54.96
CA PHE A 2 42.71 47.66 -54.60
C PHE A 2 41.43 48.50 -54.84
N TYR A 3 40.96 49.41 -53.98
CA TYR A 3 41.38 50.04 -52.73
C TYR A 3 40.17 50.89 -52.22
N PHE A 4 40.05 51.07 -50.90
CA PHE A 4 39.81 52.33 -50.15
C PHE A 4 39.02 53.49 -50.82
N PHE A 5 38.09 54.17 -50.14
CA PHE A 5 38.38 54.98 -48.94
C PHE A 5 37.13 55.21 -48.07
N SER A 6 37.32 55.01 -46.76
CA SER A 6 36.47 55.47 -45.66
C SER A 6 36.51 56.99 -45.52
N PHE A 7 35.41 57.60 -45.06
CA PHE A 7 35.47 58.74 -44.13
C PHE A 7 34.18 58.82 -43.29
N LYS A 8 34.25 58.31 -42.04
CA LYS A 8 33.41 58.71 -40.89
C LYS A 8 34.17 59.86 -40.20
N PRO A 9 33.51 60.85 -39.57
CA PRO A 9 33.12 60.76 -38.14
C PRO A 9 31.83 61.57 -37.87
N THR A 10 31.15 61.67 -36.71
CA THR A 10 31.47 61.53 -35.29
C THR A 10 30.12 61.47 -34.53
N LEU A 11 30.15 60.85 -33.35
CA LEU A 11 29.04 60.65 -32.40
C LEU A 11 28.33 61.93 -31.96
N ASN A 12 27.00 61.87 -31.77
CA ASN A 12 26.34 62.49 -30.60
C ASN A 12 24.97 61.87 -30.30
N LEU A 13 24.69 61.73 -29.00
CA LEU A 13 23.61 60.99 -28.36
C LEU A 13 22.24 61.72 -28.36
N PHE A 14 21.20 60.90 -28.09
CA PHE A 14 19.83 61.18 -27.67
C PHE A 14 18.79 61.43 -28.77
N SER A 15 17.78 60.54 -28.86
CA SER A 15 16.41 60.84 -28.39
C SER A 15 15.36 59.89 -29.03
N PHE A 16 14.72 59.10 -28.16
CA PHE A 16 13.45 58.37 -28.27
C PHE A 16 13.00 57.77 -29.63
N SER A 17 13.11 56.45 -29.76
CA SER A 17 12.18 55.68 -30.59
C SER A 17 11.51 54.60 -29.74
N SER A 18 10.23 54.83 -29.46
CA SER A 18 9.29 53.96 -28.78
C SER A 18 9.28 52.55 -29.38
N GLN A 19 10.03 51.64 -28.78
CA GLN A 19 9.78 50.22 -28.92
C GLN A 19 9.03 49.78 -27.66
N ILE A 20 7.71 49.96 -27.67
CA ILE A 20 6.83 49.31 -26.69
C ILE A 20 6.98 47.81 -26.95
N LEU A 21 7.79 47.15 -26.13
CA LEU A 21 7.83 45.70 -26.03
C LEU A 21 6.43 45.29 -25.56
N VAL A 22 5.55 44.93 -26.51
CA VAL A 22 4.27 44.30 -26.19
C VAL A 22 4.64 42.95 -25.60
N ILE A 23 4.80 42.91 -24.28
CA ILE A 23 4.85 41.66 -23.55
C ILE A 23 3.49 41.03 -23.83
N LYS A 24 3.44 40.08 -24.78
CA LYS A 24 2.30 39.20 -24.98
C LYS A 24 2.23 38.28 -23.77
N VAL A 25 1.86 38.85 -22.62
CA VAL A 25 1.33 38.11 -21.48
C VAL A 25 -0.10 37.72 -21.85
N PHE A 26 -0.24 36.87 -22.85
CA PHE A 26 -1.33 35.91 -22.84
C PHE A 26 -0.89 34.77 -21.93
N SER A 27 -0.63 35.10 -20.67
CA SER A 27 -0.78 34.14 -19.59
C SER A 27 -2.27 33.89 -19.53
N GLY A 28 -2.75 32.94 -20.34
CA GLY A 28 -3.97 32.24 -19.96
C GLY A 28 -3.70 31.76 -18.55
N LEU A 29 -4.37 32.37 -17.56
CA LEU A 29 -4.38 31.85 -16.22
C LEU A 29 -5.10 30.51 -16.31
N THR A 30 -4.37 29.46 -16.67
CA THR A 30 -4.72 28.12 -16.23
C THR A 30 -4.46 28.15 -14.73
N PHE A 31 -5.44 28.63 -13.97
CA PHE A 31 -5.48 28.44 -12.53
C PHE A 31 -5.57 26.94 -12.31
N THR A 32 -4.42 26.29 -12.21
CA THR A 32 -4.36 24.93 -11.68
C THR A 32 -4.82 25.03 -10.23
N CYS A 33 -5.81 24.22 -9.86
CA CYS A 33 -6.32 24.21 -8.50
C CYS A 33 -5.21 23.93 -7.48
N HIS A 34 -5.41 24.35 -6.23
CA HIS A 34 -4.45 24.11 -5.17
C HIS A 34 -4.28 22.60 -4.90
N LEU A 35 -3.21 22.18 -4.23
CA LEU A 35 -2.88 20.76 -3.98
C LEU A 35 -4.01 19.96 -3.30
N ALA A 36 -4.85 20.62 -2.52
CA ALA A 36 -5.98 20.03 -1.80
C ALA A 36 -7.34 20.23 -2.50
N GLU A 37 -7.33 20.65 -3.77
CA GLU A 37 -8.51 20.96 -4.57
C GLU A 37 -8.52 20.16 -5.87
N TYR A 38 -9.73 19.82 -6.33
CA TYR A 38 -9.94 19.22 -7.64
C TYR A 38 -10.74 20.17 -8.53
N GLN A 39 -10.50 20.09 -9.83
CA GLN A 39 -11.17 20.94 -10.81
C GLN A 39 -12.51 20.34 -11.23
N ILE A 40 -13.56 21.15 -11.20
CA ILE A 40 -14.86 20.84 -11.81
C ILE A 40 -15.25 22.01 -12.72
N GLY A 41 -15.23 21.78 -14.04
CA GLY A 41 -15.40 22.86 -15.02
C GLY A 41 -14.34 23.95 -14.85
N ASN A 42 -14.77 25.15 -14.48
CA ASN A 42 -13.90 26.31 -14.24
C ASN A 42 -13.75 26.66 -12.75
N GLU A 43 -14.26 25.82 -11.84
CA GLU A 43 -14.18 26.02 -10.39
C GLU A 43 -13.21 25.02 -9.75
N CYS A 44 -12.56 25.45 -8.67
CA CYS A 44 -11.73 24.59 -7.83
C CYS A 44 -12.47 24.25 -6.55
N CYS A 45 -12.67 22.96 -6.33
CA CYS A 45 -13.41 22.44 -5.19
C CYS A 45 -12.48 21.77 -4.18
N PRO A 46 -12.70 21.92 -2.87
CA PRO A 46 -11.91 21.22 -1.87
C PRO A 46 -12.16 19.71 -1.96
N MET A 47 -11.09 18.93 -1.88
CA MET A 47 -11.15 17.46 -1.90
C MET A 47 -11.74 16.88 -0.62
N CYS A 48 -12.26 15.65 -0.72
CA CYS A 48 -12.62 14.84 0.44
C CYS A 48 -11.39 14.22 1.09
N LEU A 49 -11.41 14.07 2.41
CA LEU A 49 -10.33 13.44 3.17
C LEU A 49 -10.21 11.93 2.86
N PRO A 50 -9.04 11.30 3.12
CA PRO A 50 -8.89 9.85 3.05
C PRO A 50 -10.00 9.12 3.82
N GLY A 51 -10.44 7.99 3.29
CA GLY A 51 -11.59 7.24 3.82
C GLY A 51 -12.95 7.74 3.34
N SER A 52 -12.98 8.80 2.54
CA SER A 52 -14.21 9.38 1.99
C SER A 52 -14.11 9.65 0.49
N ARG A 53 -15.26 9.78 -0.15
CA ARG A 53 -15.47 10.11 -1.56
C ARG A 53 -16.43 11.28 -1.71
N VAL A 54 -16.40 11.93 -2.87
CA VAL A 54 -17.34 12.99 -3.22
C VAL A 54 -18.74 12.40 -3.39
N ARG A 55 -19.70 12.95 -2.66
CA ARG A 55 -21.14 12.67 -2.84
C ARG A 55 -21.75 13.65 -3.83
N THR A 56 -21.49 14.94 -3.63
CA THR A 56 -21.91 16.02 -4.53
C THR A 56 -20.77 17.02 -4.64
N ASP A 57 -20.52 17.47 -5.86
CA ASP A 57 -19.48 18.45 -6.15
C ASP A 57 -19.79 19.79 -5.45
N CYS A 58 -18.76 20.63 -5.31
CA CYS A 58 -18.98 21.98 -4.80
C CYS A 58 -19.72 22.83 -5.84
N THR A 59 -20.30 23.93 -5.36
CA THR A 59 -20.86 25.01 -6.18
C THR A 59 -20.29 26.32 -5.67
N GLU A 60 -20.47 27.43 -6.39
CA GLU A 60 -20.08 28.78 -5.96
C GLU A 60 -20.35 29.08 -4.48
N PHE A 61 -21.52 28.66 -3.96
CA PHE A 61 -21.94 28.91 -2.57
C PHE A 61 -21.83 27.72 -1.61
N ARG A 62 -21.43 26.53 -2.07
CA ARG A 62 -21.42 25.31 -1.24
C ARG A 62 -20.16 24.50 -1.45
N SER A 63 -19.51 24.13 -0.35
CA SER A 63 -18.35 23.24 -0.39
C SER A 63 -18.73 21.81 -0.81
N THR A 64 -17.73 21.03 -1.22
CA THR A 64 -17.88 19.62 -1.60
C THR A 64 -18.51 18.82 -0.47
N SER A 65 -19.56 18.05 -0.78
CA SER A 65 -20.14 17.11 0.20
C SER A 65 -19.44 15.76 0.09
N CYS A 66 -18.91 15.27 1.21
CA CYS A 66 -18.21 14.00 1.29
C CYS A 66 -19.06 12.90 1.94
N ARG A 67 -18.79 11.65 1.55
CA ARG A 67 -19.32 10.46 2.23
C ARG A 67 -18.23 9.42 2.47
N PRO A 68 -18.31 8.65 3.57
CA PRO A 68 -17.35 7.59 3.83
C PRO A 68 -17.41 6.51 2.75
N CYS A 69 -16.29 5.84 2.53
CA CYS A 69 -16.22 4.61 1.75
C CYS A 69 -17.05 3.51 2.41
N LEU A 70 -17.63 2.63 1.60
CA LEU A 70 -18.35 1.45 2.08
C LEU A 70 -17.36 0.33 2.45
N GLU A 71 -17.81 -0.63 3.25
CA GLU A 71 -17.03 -1.84 3.50
C GLU A 71 -16.63 -2.53 2.19
N GLY A 72 -15.40 -3.04 2.15
CA GLY A 72 -14.81 -3.58 0.91
C GLY A 72 -14.26 -2.53 -0.06
N THR A 73 -14.26 -1.24 0.32
CA THR A 73 -13.63 -0.17 -0.47
C THR A 73 -12.76 0.77 0.37
N TYR A 74 -11.78 1.41 -0.26
CA TYR A 74 -10.86 2.33 0.39
C TYR A 74 -10.52 3.58 -0.46
N MET A 75 -9.98 4.59 0.22
CA MET A 75 -9.43 5.81 -0.37
C MET A 75 -8.28 6.29 0.52
N ASN A 76 -7.04 6.14 0.05
CA ASN A 76 -5.84 6.41 0.86
C ASN A 76 -5.35 7.87 0.81
N LYS A 77 -5.86 8.66 -0.14
CA LYS A 77 -5.47 10.06 -0.36
C LYS A 77 -6.69 10.96 -0.35
N ALA A 78 -6.47 12.26 -0.13
CA ALA A 78 -7.52 13.23 -0.37
C ALA A 78 -7.91 13.18 -1.86
N THR A 79 -9.21 13.24 -2.15
CA THR A 79 -9.71 12.94 -3.49
C THR A 79 -10.90 13.79 -3.91
N GLY A 80 -10.99 14.07 -5.21
CA GLY A 80 -12.20 14.56 -5.89
C GLY A 80 -13.04 13.43 -6.51
N LEU A 81 -12.69 12.15 -6.28
CA LEU A 81 -13.38 11.01 -6.88
C LEU A 81 -14.73 10.74 -6.21
N LYS A 82 -15.71 10.35 -7.03
CA LYS A 82 -17.06 9.98 -6.57
C LYS A 82 -17.18 8.52 -6.12
N GLN A 83 -16.16 7.70 -6.37
CA GLN A 83 -16.13 6.28 -6.04
C GLN A 83 -14.85 5.94 -5.27
N CYS A 84 -14.95 4.99 -4.34
CA CYS A 84 -13.80 4.45 -3.64
C CYS A 84 -13.19 3.27 -4.42
N PHE A 85 -11.91 2.98 -4.19
CA PHE A 85 -11.25 1.84 -4.81
C PHE A 85 -11.69 0.54 -4.13
N PRO A 86 -11.93 -0.55 -4.88
CA PRO A 86 -12.21 -1.85 -4.27
C PRO A 86 -10.96 -2.35 -3.53
N CYS A 87 -11.16 -3.00 -2.39
CA CYS A 87 -10.05 -3.62 -1.68
C CYS A 87 -9.51 -4.83 -2.48
N THR A 88 -8.20 -5.00 -2.46
CA THR A 88 -7.53 -6.19 -3.00
C THR A 88 -7.97 -7.43 -2.23
N ASN A 89 -8.23 -8.52 -2.96
CA ASN A 89 -8.54 -9.82 -2.38
C ASN A 89 -7.30 -10.72 -2.39
N CYS A 90 -6.93 -11.27 -1.23
CA CYS A 90 -5.83 -12.22 -1.12
C CYS A 90 -6.38 -13.63 -1.27
N ASP A 91 -6.42 -14.12 -2.51
CA ASP A 91 -6.92 -15.46 -2.81
C ASP A 91 -5.91 -16.55 -2.42
N GLU A 92 -6.35 -17.53 -1.64
CA GLU A 92 -5.55 -18.71 -1.29
C GLU A 92 -5.21 -19.54 -2.54
N GLY A 93 -6.07 -19.54 -3.56
CA GLY A 93 -5.81 -20.16 -4.86
C GLY A 93 -4.60 -19.58 -5.59
N SER A 94 -4.30 -18.31 -5.31
CA SER A 94 -3.12 -17.59 -5.83
C SER A 94 -1.90 -17.69 -4.90
N GLY A 95 -1.96 -18.53 -3.87
CA GLY A 95 -0.85 -18.72 -2.93
C GLY A 95 -0.70 -17.59 -1.93
N LEU A 96 -1.74 -16.78 -1.69
CA LEU A 96 -1.68 -15.58 -0.85
C LEU A 96 -2.56 -15.70 0.38
N LYS A 97 -2.20 -14.96 1.43
CA LYS A 97 -3.00 -14.74 2.63
C LYS A 97 -3.02 -13.26 3.00
N ILE A 98 -4.01 -12.86 3.78
CA ILE A 98 -4.13 -11.49 4.29
C ILE A 98 -3.07 -11.25 5.36
N LYS A 99 -2.15 -10.32 5.10
CA LYS A 99 -1.20 -9.77 6.09
C LYS A 99 -1.83 -8.61 6.86
N ARG A 100 -2.58 -7.75 6.17
CA ARG A 100 -3.29 -6.61 6.75
C ARG A 100 -4.66 -6.48 6.12
N LEU A 101 -5.68 -6.37 6.97
CA LEU A 101 -7.06 -6.15 6.56
C LEU A 101 -7.25 -4.78 5.90
N CYS A 102 -8.16 -4.73 4.93
CA CYS A 102 -8.59 -3.48 4.33
C CYS A 102 -9.25 -2.55 5.37
N LYS A 103 -9.02 -1.26 5.20
CA LYS A 103 -9.70 -0.18 5.93
C LYS A 103 -10.20 0.83 4.93
N THR A 104 -11.13 1.70 5.33
CA THR A 104 -11.59 2.79 4.44
C THR A 104 -10.44 3.70 3.99
N THR A 105 -9.33 3.79 4.73
CA THR A 105 -8.16 4.61 4.39
C THR A 105 -6.98 3.84 3.79
N SER A 106 -7.04 2.51 3.70
CA SER A 106 -5.90 1.71 3.23
C SER A 106 -6.35 0.37 2.65
N ASP A 107 -5.72 -0.04 1.55
CA ASP A 107 -5.99 -1.33 0.92
C ASP A 107 -5.62 -2.52 1.83
N THR A 108 -6.14 -3.69 1.48
CA THR A 108 -5.64 -4.98 1.94
C THR A 108 -4.17 -5.15 1.53
N VAL A 109 -3.36 -5.71 2.43
CA VAL A 109 -2.00 -6.13 2.10
C VAL A 109 -1.93 -7.65 2.13
N CYS A 110 -1.51 -8.23 1.02
CA CYS A 110 -1.34 -9.68 0.89
C CYS A 110 0.11 -10.11 1.14
N GLU A 111 0.30 -11.32 1.63
CA GLU A 111 1.59 -11.99 1.74
C GLU A 111 1.50 -13.44 1.25
N PRO A 112 2.62 -14.06 0.83
CA PRO A 112 2.61 -15.47 0.43
C PRO A 112 2.16 -16.40 1.56
N LEU A 113 1.41 -17.44 1.19
CA LEU A 113 1.13 -18.59 2.04
C LEU A 113 2.43 -19.34 2.37
N GLU A 114 2.37 -20.14 3.43
CA GLU A 114 3.48 -21.01 3.78
C GLU A 114 3.78 -21.99 2.63
N GLY A 115 5.06 -22.13 2.28
CA GLY A 115 5.45 -22.92 1.12
C GLY A 115 5.28 -22.20 -0.23
N PHE A 116 4.94 -20.92 -0.25
CA PHE A 116 4.92 -20.07 -1.45
C PHE A 116 5.94 -18.92 -1.34
N TYR A 117 6.42 -18.45 -2.48
CA TYR A 117 7.26 -17.26 -2.60
C TYR A 117 6.59 -16.21 -3.49
N CYS A 118 6.82 -14.94 -3.17
CA CYS A 118 6.25 -13.85 -3.95
C CYS A 118 6.93 -13.75 -5.32
N VAL A 119 6.12 -13.70 -6.38
CA VAL A 119 6.60 -13.47 -7.76
C VAL A 119 6.26 -12.06 -8.25
N ASP A 120 5.28 -11.41 -7.62
CA ASP A 120 4.86 -10.04 -7.93
C ASP A 120 4.90 -9.17 -6.66
N PRO A 121 6.09 -8.69 -6.25
CA PRO A 121 6.23 -7.85 -5.08
C PRO A 121 5.66 -6.45 -5.32
N SER A 122 4.83 -6.00 -4.39
CA SER A 122 4.33 -4.64 -4.29
C SER A 122 4.94 -3.94 -3.06
N ASP A 123 4.81 -2.61 -2.97
CA ASP A 123 5.44 -1.74 -1.96
C ASP A 123 5.52 -2.35 -0.53
N ASN A 124 4.44 -2.97 -0.06
CA ASN A 124 4.41 -3.64 1.25
C ASN A 124 3.76 -5.05 1.24
N GLY A 125 3.48 -5.59 0.06
CA GLY A 125 2.67 -6.79 -0.13
C GLY A 125 3.08 -7.62 -1.34
N CYS A 126 2.25 -8.59 -1.70
CA CYS A 126 2.49 -9.50 -2.81
C CYS A 126 1.22 -9.68 -3.66
N GLY A 127 1.29 -9.36 -4.94
CA GLY A 127 0.16 -9.49 -5.89
C GLY A 127 -0.07 -10.92 -6.38
N ALA A 128 0.98 -11.74 -6.41
CA ALA A 128 0.93 -13.14 -6.81
C ALA A 128 2.07 -13.94 -6.18
N ALA A 129 1.78 -15.19 -5.80
CA ALA A 129 2.77 -16.08 -5.23
C ALA A 129 2.82 -17.43 -5.97
N GLN A 130 3.99 -18.05 -6.00
CA GLN A 130 4.19 -19.37 -6.58
C GLN A 130 4.67 -20.36 -5.51
N LYS A 131 4.22 -21.61 -5.62
CA LYS A 131 4.63 -22.66 -4.71
C LYS A 131 6.13 -22.95 -4.86
N HIS A 132 6.82 -23.12 -3.74
CA HIS A 132 8.18 -23.65 -3.69
C HIS A 132 8.24 -25.03 -4.33
N ARG A 133 9.39 -25.37 -4.93
CA ARG A 133 9.62 -26.69 -5.51
C ARG A 133 9.52 -27.75 -4.42
N SER A 134 8.83 -28.86 -4.70
CA SER A 134 8.80 -30.01 -3.80
C SER A 134 10.18 -30.69 -3.82
N CYS A 135 10.73 -30.97 -2.64
CA CYS A 135 11.97 -31.71 -2.49
C CYS A 135 11.73 -33.23 -2.59
N GLU A 136 12.77 -33.99 -2.88
CA GLU A 136 12.69 -35.46 -2.92
C GLU A 136 12.43 -36.05 -1.52
N PRO A 137 11.89 -37.28 -1.42
CA PRO A 137 11.78 -37.97 -0.14
C PRO A 137 13.12 -38.00 0.61
N GLY A 138 13.12 -37.62 1.89
CA GLY A 138 14.34 -37.49 2.70
C GLY A 138 15.01 -36.13 2.61
N GLN A 139 14.40 -35.15 1.94
CA GLN A 139 14.83 -33.76 1.94
C GLN A 139 13.76 -32.82 2.51
N TYR A 140 14.18 -31.67 3.05
CA TYR A 140 13.31 -30.59 3.51
C TYR A 140 13.67 -29.25 2.85
N ILE A 141 12.67 -28.38 2.72
CA ILE A 141 12.83 -27.04 2.14
C ILE A 141 13.51 -26.12 3.16
N ILE A 142 14.54 -25.39 2.73
CA ILE A 142 15.04 -24.21 3.43
C ILE A 142 14.59 -22.99 2.65
N GLN A 143 13.83 -22.08 3.27
CA GLN A 143 13.61 -20.77 2.65
C GLN A 143 14.88 -19.94 2.69
N HIS A 144 15.19 -19.29 1.56
CA HIS A 144 15.99 -18.07 1.56
C HIS A 144 15.08 -16.83 1.64
N ALA A 145 15.72 -15.67 1.77
CA ALA A 145 15.10 -14.37 2.03
C ALA A 145 13.82 -14.08 1.21
N PRO A 146 12.84 -13.36 1.80
CA PRO A 146 11.61 -12.98 1.13
C PRO A 146 11.93 -12.26 -0.19
N GLY A 147 11.35 -12.73 -1.30
CA GLY A 147 11.56 -12.18 -2.64
C GLY A 147 12.54 -12.95 -3.54
N THR A 148 13.01 -14.14 -3.15
CA THR A 148 13.84 -15.00 -4.01
C THR A 148 13.13 -16.29 -4.40
N SER A 149 13.30 -16.73 -5.66
CA SER A 149 12.69 -17.94 -6.23
C SER A 149 13.41 -19.24 -5.86
N LEU A 150 14.60 -19.14 -5.27
CA LEU A 150 15.49 -20.28 -5.06
C LEU A 150 15.09 -21.04 -3.79
N THR A 151 14.38 -22.15 -4.01
CA THR A 151 14.10 -23.16 -2.98
C THR A 151 15.29 -24.11 -2.93
N TYR A 152 16.00 -24.18 -1.80
CA TYR A 152 17.06 -25.19 -1.61
C TYR A 152 16.53 -26.36 -0.78
N CYS A 153 16.81 -27.57 -1.26
CA CYS A 153 16.44 -28.81 -0.58
C CYS A 153 17.65 -29.34 0.19
N ARG A 154 17.48 -29.57 1.48
CA ARG A 154 18.51 -30.16 2.33
C ARG A 154 18.17 -31.60 2.69
N GLN A 155 19.15 -32.49 2.67
CA GLN A 155 18.95 -33.87 3.16
C GLN A 155 18.75 -33.90 4.68
N CYS A 156 17.79 -34.71 5.11
CA CYS A 156 17.64 -35.12 6.50
C CYS A 156 18.89 -35.89 6.96
N LYS A 157 19.36 -35.62 8.17
CA LYS A 157 20.23 -36.56 8.88
C LYS A 157 19.39 -37.80 9.28
N PRO A 158 19.97 -39.01 9.31
CA PRO A 158 19.24 -40.25 9.59
C PRO A 158 18.40 -40.25 10.87
N SER A 159 18.76 -39.43 11.86
CA SER A 159 18.09 -39.31 13.15
C SER A 159 17.01 -38.22 13.25
N SER A 160 16.75 -37.45 12.19
CA SER A 160 15.85 -36.28 12.21
C SER A 160 14.54 -36.45 11.43
N CYS A 161 14.42 -37.53 10.63
CA CYS A 161 13.29 -37.74 9.71
C CYS A 161 12.27 -38.77 10.25
N SER A 162 12.35 -39.11 11.54
CA SER A 162 11.47 -40.07 12.21
C SER A 162 10.11 -39.44 12.52
N GLY A 163 9.23 -39.31 11.52
CA GLY A 163 7.81 -38.98 11.74
C GLY A 163 7.18 -37.96 10.79
N HIS A 164 7.93 -37.33 9.89
CA HIS A 164 7.37 -36.38 8.93
C HIS A 164 7.12 -37.08 7.58
N THR A 165 5.93 -37.66 7.43
CA THR A 165 5.37 -37.94 6.11
C THR A 165 4.76 -36.65 5.57
N ARG A 166 5.37 -36.14 4.49
CA ARG A 166 4.93 -35.01 3.64
C ARG A 166 5.50 -33.64 4.02
N THR A 167 5.70 -32.88 2.95
CA THR A 167 6.10 -31.46 2.80
C THR A 167 5.45 -30.52 3.81
N GLU A 168 5.83 -30.60 5.07
CA GLU A 168 5.50 -29.60 6.07
C GLU A 168 6.77 -28.83 6.40
N TRP A 169 6.61 -27.52 6.23
CA TRP A 169 7.49 -26.46 6.64
C TRP A 169 8.24 -26.80 7.95
N PRO A 170 9.57 -26.60 8.05
CA PRO A 170 10.18 -26.62 9.36
C PRO A 170 9.60 -25.44 10.13
N LEU A 171 8.65 -25.72 11.03
CA LEU A 171 8.30 -24.81 12.10
C LEU A 171 9.60 -24.53 12.85
N THR A 172 10.28 -23.43 12.52
CA THR A 172 11.16 -22.78 13.47
C THR A 172 10.24 -22.29 14.59
N LYS A 173 9.88 -23.19 15.51
CA LYS A 173 9.58 -22.77 16.86
C LYS A 173 10.81 -21.99 17.30
N GLY A 174 10.64 -20.68 17.44
CA GLY A 174 11.60 -19.84 18.14
C GLY A 174 11.93 -20.49 19.50
N PRO A 175 13.10 -20.16 20.09
CA PRO A 175 13.58 -20.83 21.28
C PRO A 175 12.48 -20.88 22.34
N GLU A 176 12.15 -22.10 22.74
CA GLU A 176 11.22 -22.39 23.82
C GLU A 176 11.66 -21.56 25.03
N SER A 177 10.90 -20.50 25.33
CA SER A 177 11.02 -19.79 26.58
C SER A 177 10.67 -20.79 27.67
N ARG A 178 11.73 -21.32 28.28
CA ARG A 178 11.75 -22.17 29.46
C ARG A 178 10.79 -21.60 30.50
N SER A 179 9.55 -22.08 30.51
CA SER A 179 8.65 -21.86 31.64
C SER A 179 9.02 -22.92 32.67
N THR A 180 9.91 -22.52 33.57
CA THR A 180 10.16 -23.22 34.81
C THR A 180 8.83 -23.46 35.50
N SER A 181 8.53 -24.74 35.75
CA SER A 181 7.44 -25.21 36.59
C SER A 181 7.62 -24.63 37.99
N HIS A 182 6.98 -23.49 38.26
CA HIS A 182 6.71 -23.03 39.61
C HIS A 182 5.37 -23.62 40.04
N ARG A 183 5.47 -24.76 40.74
CA ARG A 183 4.44 -25.28 41.65
C ARG A 183 4.11 -24.20 42.69
N MET A 184 2.85 -23.82 42.82
CA MET A 184 2.30 -23.13 44.00
C MET A 184 0.76 -23.33 44.06
N PRO A 185 0.11 -23.15 45.23
CA PRO A 185 -0.55 -24.23 45.96
C PRO A 185 -2.06 -24.35 45.72
N GLN A 186 -2.61 -25.50 46.13
CA GLN A 186 -4.05 -25.67 46.35
C GLN A 186 -4.53 -24.87 47.56
N GLU A 187 -5.57 -24.07 47.36
CA GLU A 187 -6.54 -23.56 48.35
C GLU A 187 -7.69 -22.92 47.55
N THR A 188 -8.96 -22.87 47.91
CA THR A 188 -9.85 -23.54 48.87
C THR A 188 -11.28 -23.10 48.42
N ARG A 189 -12.30 -23.84 48.86
CA ARG A 189 -13.74 -23.57 48.67
C ARG A 189 -14.14 -22.09 48.71
N SER A 190 -15.07 -21.69 47.83
CA SER A 190 -16.30 -21.00 48.25
C SER A 190 -17.35 -20.87 47.13
N ASN A 191 -18.52 -21.45 47.43
CA ASN A 191 -19.90 -21.02 47.13
C ASN A 191 -20.27 -20.43 45.75
N ALA A 192 -21.09 -21.20 45.02
CA ALA A 192 -22.08 -20.64 44.09
C ALA A 192 -23.49 -21.01 44.58
N PHE A 193 -24.25 -19.99 44.99
CA PHE A 193 -25.66 -20.09 45.40
C PHE A 193 -26.55 -19.56 44.26
N SER A 194 -27.56 -20.37 43.90
CA SER A 194 -28.77 -20.03 43.11
C SER A 194 -28.56 -19.59 41.64
N LYS A 195 -29.39 -19.97 40.65
CA LYS A 195 -30.76 -20.50 40.68
C LYS A 195 -31.16 -21.05 39.30
N SER A 196 -32.07 -22.03 39.33
CA SER A 196 -33.29 -22.13 38.50
C SER A 196 -33.41 -23.20 37.39
N LYS A 197 -34.55 -23.91 37.51
CA LYS A 197 -35.37 -24.65 36.53
C LYS A 197 -35.05 -26.12 36.19
N LYS A 198 -35.92 -27.01 36.70
CA LYS A 198 -36.62 -28.14 36.04
C LYS A 198 -37.74 -28.59 37.01
N HIS A 199 -39.03 -28.34 36.75
CA HIS A 199 -39.97 -29.19 36.00
C HIS A 199 -39.78 -30.69 36.27
N MET A 200 -40.46 -31.23 37.29
CA MET A 200 -41.63 -32.14 37.18
C MET A 200 -42.11 -32.46 38.61
#